data_AF-A0A800MTC6-F1
#
_entry.id   AF-A0A800MTC6-F1
#
_cell.length_a   1.000
_cell.length_b   1.000
_cell.length_c   1.000
_cell.angle_alpha   90.00
_cell.angle_beta   90.00
_cell.angle_gamma   90.00
#
_symmetry.space_group_name_H-M   'P 1'
#
loop_
_entity.id
_entity.type
_entity.pdbx_description
1 polymer ?
#
loop_
_entity_poly.entity_id
_entity_poly.type
_entity_poly.pdbx_seq_one_letter_code
_entity_poly.pdbx_strand_id
1 'polypeptide(L)' 'MPVTIMFFLQIKPQVSPIIKGLIFAGITAFIAETFSLWIGYYKYPGWNSIFSFPFFFVIYLIAHKLAHSSAIKPLF' A
#
# COMPACT_ATOMS: atom_id res chain seq x y z
N MET A 1 0.19 5.17 3.69
CA MET A 1 -0.40 5.16 5.05
C MET A 1 -0.16 3.79 5.70
N PRO A 2 0.57 3.70 6.82
CA PRO A 2 0.93 2.40 7.43
C PRO A 2 -0.29 1.57 7.86
N VAL A 3 -1.33 2.22 8.40
CA VAL A 3 -2.53 1.55 8.93
C VAL A 3 -3.30 0.80 7.84
N THR A 4 -3.45 1.38 6.65
CA THR A 4 -4.15 0.71 5.54
C THR A 4 -3.39 -0.49 5.00
N ILE A 5 -2.05 -0.45 5.01
CA ILE A 5 -1.20 -1.60 4.65
C ILE A 5 -1.43 -2.74 5.64
N MET A 6 -1.40 -2.44 6.95
CA MET A 6 -1.64 -3.45 7.99
C MET A 6 -3.02 -4.10 7.84
N PHE A 7 -4.04 -3.31 7.58
CA PHE A 7 -5.41 -3.80 7.36
C PHE A 7 -5.49 -4.76 6.15
N PHE A 8 -4.87 -4.40 5.02
CA PHE A 8 -4.83 -5.26 3.82
C PHE A 8 -4.01 -6.55 4.01
N LEU A 9 -2.98 -6.52 4.86
CA LEU A 9 -2.21 -7.70 5.22
C LEU A 9 -3.04 -8.68 6.06
N GLN A 10 -3.76 -8.16 7.06
CA GLN A 10 -4.55 -8.98 8.00
C GLN A 10 -5.83 -9.55 7.37
N ILE A 11 -6.49 -8.83 6.46
CA ILE A 11 -7.71 -9.32 5.82
C ILE A 11 -7.40 -10.44 4.84
N LYS A 12 -8.06 -11.59 4.99
CA LYS A 12 -7.95 -12.74 4.08
C LYS A 12 -6.50 -13.06 3.70
N PRO A 13 -5.64 -13.47 4.66
CA PRO A 13 -4.21 -13.67 4.45
C PRO A 13 -3.89 -14.74 3.39
N GLN A 14 -4.84 -15.62 3.07
CA GLN A 14 -4.67 -16.69 2.07
C GLN A 14 -4.77 -16.22 0.61
N VAL A 15 -5.16 -14.96 0.35
CA VAL A 15 -5.23 -14.42 -1.01
C VAL A 15 -3.82 -14.05 -1.49
N SER A 16 -3.55 -14.25 -2.78
CA SER A 16 -2.27 -13.90 -3.40
C SER A 16 -1.83 -12.46 -3.09
N PRO A 17 -0.60 -12.26 -2.60
CA PRO A 17 -0.06 -10.94 -2.29
C PRO A 17 0.05 -10.04 -3.52
N ILE A 18 0.19 -10.62 -4.72
CA ILE A 18 0.24 -9.86 -5.97
C ILE A 18 -1.10 -9.19 -6.26
N ILE A 19 -2.21 -9.93 -6.14
CA ILE A 19 -3.56 -9.38 -6.39
C ILE A 19 -3.87 -8.28 -5.37
N LYS A 20 -3.58 -8.53 -4.09
CA LYS A 20 -3.77 -7.54 -3.04
C LYS A 20 -2.91 -6.30 -3.25
N GLY A 21 -1.66 -6.49 -3.67
CA GLY A 21 -0.76 -5.38 -3.99
C GLY A 21 -1.29 -4.52 -5.13
N LEU A 22 -1.79 -5.13 -6.21
CA LEU A 22 -2.35 -4.39 -7.35
C LEU A 22 -3.58 -3.58 -6.93
N ILE A 23 -4.48 -4.18 -6.14
CA ILE A 23 -5.66 -3.48 -5.60
C ILE A 23 -5.23 -2.33 -4.68
N PHE A 24 -4.32 -2.59 -3.75
CA PHE A 24 -3.81 -1.57 -2.82
C PHE A 24 -3.14 -0.41 -3.57
N ALA A 25 -2.30 -0.71 -4.56
CA ALA A 25 -1.62 0.27 -5.38
C ALA A 25 -2.60 1.10 -6.20
N GLY A 26 -3.60 0.47 -6.82
CA GLY A 26 -4.63 1.15 -7.60
C GLY A 26 -5.47 2.11 -6.74
N ILE A 27 -5.96 1.62 -5.60
CA ILE A 27 -6.73 2.45 -4.67
C ILE A 27 -5.88 3.61 -4.14
N THR A 28 -4.63 3.35 -3.76
CA THR A 28 -3.80 4.39 -3.14
C THR A 28 -3.35 5.43 -4.16
N ALA A 29 -2.86 5.02 -5.33
CA ALA A 29 -2.37 5.92 -6.37
C ALA A 29 -3.47 6.76 -7.00
N PHE A 30 -4.65 6.19 -7.25
CA PHE A 30 -5.69 6.90 -8.01
C PHE A 30 -6.78 7.50 -7.14
N ILE A 31 -7.15 6.85 -6.03
CA ILE A 31 -8.23 7.31 -5.15
C ILE A 31 -7.67 8.12 -3.99
N ALA A 32 -6.79 7.52 -3.18
CA ALA A 32 -6.29 8.17 -1.98
C ALA A 32 -5.45 9.41 -2.31
N GLU A 33 -4.57 9.32 -3.31
CA GLU A 33 -3.75 10.44 -3.77
C GLU A 33 -4.63 11.60 -4.25
N THR A 34 -5.54 11.35 -5.21
CA THR A 34 -6.47 12.36 -5.74
C THR A 34 -7.35 12.97 -4.65
N PHE A 35 -7.89 12.14 -3.75
CA PHE A 35 -8.69 12.62 -2.63
C PHE A 35 -7.86 13.55 -1.73
N SER A 36 -6.64 13.15 -1.36
CA SER A 36 -5.74 13.97 -0.56
C SER A 36 -5.36 15.31 -1.21
N LEU A 37 -5.23 15.37 -2.54
CA LEU A 37 -5.05 16.62 -3.28
C LEU A 37 -6.29 17.53 -3.16
N TRP A 38 -7.50 16.97 -3.24
CA TRP A 38 -8.75 17.73 -3.12
C TRP A 38 -8.96 18.33 -1.74
N ILE A 39 -8.64 17.59 -0.66
CA ILE A 39 -8.67 18.13 0.72
C ILE A 39 -7.51 19.10 0.99
N GLY A 40 -6.52 19.19 0.08
CA GLY A 40 -5.35 20.07 0.23
C GLY A 40 -4.34 19.54 1.25
N TYR A 41 -4.34 18.23 1.52
CA TYR A 41 -3.44 17.59 2.47
C TYR A 41 -1.97 17.67 2.03
N TYR A 42 -1.72 17.73 0.73
CA TYR A 42 -0.43 18.05 0.14
C TYR A 42 -0.63 18.69 -1.24
N LYS A 43 0.36 19.44 -1.73
CA LYS A 43 0.38 20.00 -3.10
C LYS A 43 1.66 19.54 -3.80
N TYR A 44 1.52 18.69 -4.81
CA TYR A 44 2.62 18.36 -5.74
C TYR A 44 2.29 18.93 -7.12
N PRO A 45 2.68 20.18 -7.42
CA PRO A 45 2.50 20.73 -8.76
C PRO A 45 3.34 19.92 -9.77
N GLY A 46 2.67 19.17 -10.64
CA GLY A 46 3.31 18.44 -11.75
C GLY A 46 3.61 16.96 -11.52
N TRP A 47 3.28 16.40 -10.34
CA TRP A 47 3.41 14.94 -10.15
C TRP A 47 2.26 14.20 -10.84
N ASN A 48 2.60 13.15 -11.60
CA ASN A 48 1.60 12.29 -12.21
C ASN A 48 1.41 11.04 -11.34
N SER A 49 0.21 10.86 -10.80
CA SER A 49 -0.15 9.76 -9.91
C SER A 49 0.01 8.37 -10.53
N ILE A 50 0.11 8.26 -11.86
CA ILE A 50 0.49 7.00 -12.54
C ILE A 50 1.86 6.51 -12.07
N PHE A 51 2.81 7.40 -11.81
CA PHE A 51 4.14 7.01 -11.33
C PHE A 51 4.08 6.47 -9.90
N SER A 52 3.11 6.89 -9.08
CA SER A 52 2.94 6.38 -7.71
C SER A 52 2.49 4.92 -7.66
N PHE A 53 1.79 4.44 -8.69
CA PHE A 53 1.26 3.07 -8.75
C PHE A 53 2.35 1.98 -8.55
N PRO A 54 3.43 1.93 -9.35
CA PRO A 54 4.48 0.93 -9.14
C PRO A 54 5.16 1.06 -7.77
N PHE A 55 5.31 2.27 -7.23
CA PHE A 55 5.88 2.45 -5.89
C PHE A 55 4.99 1.83 -4.81
N PHE A 56 3.68 2.11 -4.83
CA PHE A 56 2.76 1.51 -3.85
C PHE A 56 2.68 -0.01 -3.99
N PHE A 57 2.78 -0.54 -5.21
CA PHE A 57 2.82 -1.97 -5.46
C PHE A 57 4.06 -2.63 -4.83
N VAL A 58 5.25 -2.09 -5.11
CA VAL A 58 6.51 -2.62 -4.56
C VAL A 58 6.54 -2.51 -3.04
N ILE A 59 6.10 -1.38 -2.48
CA ILE A 59 6.02 -1.18 -1.03
C ILE A 59 5.11 -2.23 -0.38
N TYR A 60 3.96 -2.53 -0.99
CA TYR A 60 3.06 -3.57 -0.49
C TYR A 60 3.73 -4.95 -0.47
N LEU A 61 4.42 -5.33 -1.54
CA LEU A 61 5.10 -6.62 -1.63
C LEU A 61 6.24 -6.74 -0.59
N ILE A 62 7.02 -5.68 -0.41
CA ILE A 62 8.06 -5.63 0.63
C ILE A 62 7.42 -5.78 2.01
N ALA A 63 6.35 -5.03 2.29
CA ALA A 63 5.63 -5.12 3.55
C ALA A 63 5.07 -6.53 3.80
N HIS A 64 4.49 -7.17 2.78
CA HIS A 64 4.01 -8.54 2.87
C HIS A 64 5.12 -9.53 3.19
N LYS A 65 6.28 -9.41 2.51
CA LYS A 65 7.45 -10.26 2.76
C LYS A 65 7.99 -10.06 4.17
N LEU A 66 8.07 -8.82 4.65
CA LEU A 66 8.53 -8.51 6.00
C LEU A 66 7.58 -9.06 7.06
N ALA A 67 6.26 -8.86 6.87
CA ALA A 67 5.24 -9.33 7.81
C ALA A 67 5.19 -10.86 7.96
N HIS A 68 5.57 -11.62 6.91
CA HIS A 68 5.67 -13.08 6.95
C HIS A 68 7.10 -13.59 7.18
N SER A 69 8.06 -12.68 7.42
CA SER A 69 9.44 -13.07 7.68
C SER A 69 9.56 -13.69 9.07
N SER A 70 10.34 -14.77 9.16
CA SER A 70 10.69 -15.43 10.42
C SER A 70 11.47 -14.56 11.40
N ALA A 71 11.95 -13.39 10.94
CA ALA A 71 12.55 -12.37 11.81
C ALA A 71 11.52 -11.71 12.74
N ILE A 72 10.23 -11.73 12.39
CA ILE A 72 9.13 -11.19 13.20
C ILE A 72 8.41 -12.36 13.90
N LYS A 73 9.10 -13.03 14.81
CA LYS A 73 8.42 -13.96 15.73
C LYS A 73 7.78 -13.17 16.87
N PRO A 74 6.54 -13.50 17.28
CA PRO A 74 5.98 -12.95 18.50
C PRO A 74 6.89 -13.33 19.68
N LEU A 75 7.09 -12.38 20.59
CA LEU A 75 8.00 -12.51 21.75
C LEU A 75 7.45 -13.43 22.86
N PHE A 76 6.29 -14.06 22.66
CA PHE A 76 5.58 -14.88 23.65
C PHE A 76 4.94 -16.09 22.97
#